data_AF-A0ABD5T7P0-F1
#
_entry.id   AF-A0ABD5T7P0-F1
#
_cell.length_a   1.000
_cell.length_b   1.000
_cell.length_c   1.000
_cell.angle_alpha   90.00
_cell.angle_beta   90.00
_cell.angle_gamma   90.00
#
_symmetry.space_group_name_H-M   'P 1'
#
loop_
_entity.id
_entity.type
_entity.pdbx_description
1 polymer ?
#
loop_
_entity_poly.entity_id
_entity_poly.type
_entity_poly.pdbx_seq_one_letter_code
_entity_poly.pdbx_strand_id
1 'polypeptide(L)' 'MAREITHEERGPAVLDDDDKGDDGLIYVCRCGLSDSQPLCDGSHNATTDEEDGIVYKYANDDADGDRRVIGEIASDGE' A
#
# COMPACT_ATOMS: atom_id res chain seq x y z
N MET A 1 -8.37 20.79 -5.68
CA MET A 1 -7.94 19.98 -6.84
C MET A 1 -7.71 18.57 -6.32
N ALA A 2 -8.33 17.56 -6.93
CA ALA A 2 -8.06 16.16 -6.59
C ALA A 2 -7.05 15.61 -7.60
N ARG A 3 -6.10 14.82 -7.11
CA ARG A 3 -5.16 14.05 -7.94
C ARG A 3 -5.33 12.58 -7.61
N GLU A 4 -5.26 11.75 -8.63
CA GLU A 4 -5.17 10.31 -8.47
C GLU A 4 -3.69 9.95 -8.23
N ILE A 5 -3.43 9.05 -7.28
CA ILE A 5 -2.10 8.53 -6.97
C ILE A 5 -2.20 7.02 -7.02
N THR A 6 -1.40 6.39 -7.88
CA THR A 6 -1.28 4.93 -7.97
C THR A 6 -0.28 4.43 -6.94
N HIS A 7 -0.63 3.40 -6.18
CA HIS A 7 0.26 2.70 -5.26
C HIS A 7 0.44 1.25 -5.73
N GLU A 8 1.69 0.86 -5.99
CA GLU A 8 2.02 -0.49 -6.50
C GLU A 8 2.69 -1.37 -5.42
N GLU A 9 3.06 -0.77 -4.29
CA GLU A 9 3.78 -1.44 -3.22
C GLU A 9 2.83 -2.17 -2.27
N ARG A 10 2.97 -3.48 -2.14
CA ARG A 10 2.06 -4.31 -1.32
C ARG A 10 2.54 -4.58 0.10
N GLY A 11 3.61 -3.91 0.56
CA GLY A 11 4.20 -4.17 1.87
C GLY A 11 5.09 -3.03 2.37
N PRO A 12 5.38 -2.97 3.67
CA PRO A 12 6.11 -1.86 4.27
C PRO A 12 7.59 -1.87 3.91
N ALA A 13 8.22 -0.69 3.95
CA ALA A 13 9.67 -0.62 4.09
C ALA A 13 10.05 -0.90 5.55
N VAL A 14 11.10 -1.69 5.74
CA VAL A 14 11.71 -1.91 7.05
C VAL A 14 12.88 -0.96 7.17
N LEU A 15 12.86 -0.11 8.20
CA LEU A 15 14.00 0.66 8.64
C LEU A 15 14.56 -0.07 9.86
N ASP A 16 15.86 -0.35 9.86
CA ASP A 16 16.50 -1.08 10.94
C ASP A 16 17.50 -0.22 11.72
N ASP A 17 18.22 -0.83 12.67
CA ASP A 17 19.15 -0.14 13.58
C ASP A 17 20.30 0.56 12.82
N ASP A 18 20.67 0.06 11.64
CA ASP A 18 21.66 0.71 10.76
C ASP A 18 21.13 2.03 10.16
N ASP A 19 19.79 2.21 10.04
CA ASP A 19 19.18 3.41 9.46
C ASP A 19 18.99 4.55 10.45
N LYS A 20 18.77 4.26 11.75
CA LYS A 20 18.51 5.25 12.80
C LYS A 20 18.96 4.71 14.14
N GLY A 21 20.03 5.28 14.71
CA GLY A 21 20.75 4.73 15.87
C GLY A 21 20.01 4.68 17.22
N ASP A 22 18.88 3.98 17.30
CA ASP A 22 18.32 3.41 18.54
C ASP A 22 17.35 2.22 18.24
N ASP A 23 17.76 1.04 18.70
CA ASP A 23 17.04 -0.05 19.40
C ASP A 23 15.86 -0.82 18.77
N GLY A 24 15.46 -0.61 17.52
CA GLY A 24 14.42 -1.47 16.91
C GLY A 24 14.08 -1.30 15.42
N LEU A 25 13.27 -2.23 14.90
CA LEU A 25 12.73 -2.20 13.53
C LEU A 25 11.52 -1.26 13.44
N ILE A 26 11.54 -0.32 12.50
CA ILE A 26 10.41 0.56 12.18
C ILE A 26 9.84 0.16 10.82
N TYR A 27 8.55 -0.15 10.76
CA TYR A 27 7.86 -0.50 9.53
C TYR A 27 7.10 0.73 8.99
N VAL A 28 7.51 1.22 7.82
CA VAL A 28 6.91 2.38 7.15
C VAL A 28 5.92 1.89 6.09
N CYS A 29 4.69 2.38 6.17
CA CYS A 29 3.63 2.02 5.24
C CYS A 29 3.95 2.53 3.82
N ARG A 30 3.72 1.65 2.85
CA ARG A 30 3.95 1.89 1.42
C ARG A 30 2.74 1.52 0.54
N CYS A 31 1.82 0.72 1.08
CA CYS A 31 0.58 0.34 0.39
C CYS A 31 -0.48 1.45 0.35
N GLY A 32 -0.36 2.49 1.19
CA GLY A 32 -1.31 3.60 1.23
C GLY A 32 -2.63 3.33 1.98
N LEU A 33 -2.80 2.13 2.56
CA LEU A 33 -4.05 1.72 3.25
C LEU A 33 -3.99 1.72 4.77
N SER A 34 -2.88 2.18 5.36
CA SER A 34 -2.76 2.19 6.83
C SER A 34 -3.52 3.36 7.44
N ASP A 35 -4.25 3.11 8.53
CA ASP A 35 -4.87 4.16 9.36
C ASP A 35 -3.85 4.87 10.27
N SER A 36 -2.71 4.21 10.51
CA SER A 36 -1.61 4.69 11.37
C SER A 36 -0.47 5.33 10.56
N GLN A 37 -0.75 5.82 9.36
CA GLN A 37 0.25 6.46 8.50
C GLN A 37 1.05 7.54 9.25
N PRO A 38 2.39 7.57 9.07
CA PRO A 38 3.19 6.88 8.05
C PRO A 38 3.62 5.44 8.41
N LEU A 39 3.22 4.93 9.57
CA LEU A 39 3.64 3.62 10.05
C LEU A 39 2.77 2.51 9.47
N CYS A 40 3.30 1.30 9.40
CA CYS A 40 2.54 0.12 9.02
C CYS A 40 1.78 -0.45 10.22
N ASP A 41 0.48 -0.65 10.06
CA ASP A 41 -0.43 -1.33 11.00
C ASP A 41 -0.83 -2.74 10.54
N GLY A 42 -0.45 -3.14 9.32
CA GLY A 42 -0.79 -4.44 8.74
C GLY A 42 -1.92 -4.40 7.71
N SER A 43 -2.50 -3.24 7.41
CA SER A 43 -3.54 -3.06 6.38
C SER A 43 -3.13 -3.58 4.99
N HIS A 44 -1.83 -3.64 4.70
CA HIS A 44 -1.31 -4.22 3.46
C HIS A 44 -1.68 -5.70 3.26
N ASN A 45 -2.06 -6.43 4.31
CA ASN A 45 -2.50 -7.82 4.15
C ASN A 45 -3.78 -7.93 3.30
N ALA A 46 -4.61 -6.88 3.26
CA ALA A 46 -5.81 -6.81 2.42
C ALA A 46 -5.51 -6.70 0.92
N THR A 47 -4.25 -6.55 0.51
CA THR A 47 -3.83 -6.49 -0.91
C THR A 47 -3.21 -7.81 -1.40
N THR A 48 -3.13 -8.83 -0.54
CA THR A 48 -2.44 -10.10 -0.85
C THR A 48 -3.14 -10.93 -1.92
N ASP A 49 -4.45 -10.75 -2.08
CA ASP A 49 -5.29 -11.44 -3.07
C ASP A 49 -5.54 -10.59 -4.33
N GLU A 50 -4.87 -9.44 -4.48
CA GLU A 50 -4.98 -8.61 -5.68
C GLU A 50 -4.30 -9.27 -6.89
N GLU A 51 -5.02 -9.27 -8.01
CA GLU A 51 -4.51 -9.74 -9.29
C GLU A 51 -3.58 -8.70 -9.93
N ASP A 52 -2.53 -9.19 -10.58
CA ASP A 52 -1.58 -8.35 -11.31
C ASP A 52 -2.27 -7.70 -12.52
N GLY A 53 -1.97 -6.43 -12.79
CA GLY A 53 -2.62 -5.66 -13.85
C GLY A 53 -4.07 -5.22 -13.55
N ILE A 54 -4.67 -5.60 -12.42
CA ILE A 54 -6.01 -5.12 -12.03
C ILE A 54 -5.89 -3.95 -11.05
N VAL A 55 -6.66 -2.88 -11.31
CA VAL A 55 -6.66 -1.69 -10.45
C VAL A 55 -7.81 -1.78 -9.45
N TYR A 56 -7.47 -1.80 -8.18
CA TYR A 56 -8.41 -1.81 -7.05
C TYR A 56 -8.53 -0.42 -6.43
N LYS A 57 -9.74 -0.04 -6.03
CA LYS A 57 -10.01 1.16 -5.22
C LYS A 57 -10.65 0.75 -3.90
N TYR A 58 -10.02 1.18 -2.82
CA TYR A 58 -10.51 1.06 -1.46
C TYR A 58 -11.26 2.34 -1.08
N ALA A 59 -12.42 2.19 -0.43
CA ALA A 59 -13.18 3.33 0.08
C ALA A 59 -12.35 4.08 1.14
N ASN A 60 -12.15 5.39 0.94
CA ASN A 60 -11.36 6.25 1.82
C ASN A 60 -9.91 5.80 2.05
N ASP A 61 -9.34 4.98 1.17
CA ASP A 61 -8.00 4.42 1.33
C ASP A 61 -7.85 3.62 2.64
N ASP A 62 -8.93 2.94 3.04
CA ASP A 62 -9.05 2.10 4.24
C ASP A 62 -9.11 0.62 3.82
N ALA A 63 -8.28 -0.23 4.42
CA ALA A 63 -8.25 -1.66 4.13
C ALA A 63 -9.48 -2.44 4.59
N ASP A 64 -10.20 -1.95 5.61
CA ASP A 64 -11.47 -2.50 6.08
C ASP A 64 -12.67 -1.95 5.29
N GLY A 65 -12.45 -0.96 4.43
CA GLY A 65 -13.45 -0.34 3.56
C GLY A 65 -13.88 -1.20 2.36
N ASP A 66 -14.98 -0.81 1.71
CA ASP A 66 -15.43 -1.45 0.48
C ASP A 66 -14.34 -1.38 -0.62
N ARG A 67 -13.97 -2.55 -1.15
CA ARG A 67 -13.02 -2.69 -2.27
C ARG A 67 -13.77 -2.95 -3.58
N ARG A 68 -13.39 -2.23 -4.64
CA ARG A 68 -13.92 -2.46 -6.00
C ARG A 68 -12.84 -2.40 -7.07
N VAL A 69 -13.01 -3.15 -8.14
CA VAL A 69 -12.20 -3.03 -9.36
C VAL A 69 -12.61 -1.78 -10.12
N ILE A 70 -11.64 -0.98 -10.53
CA ILE A 70 -11.86 0.26 -11.30
C ILE A 70 -11.21 0.26 -12.68
N GLY A 71 -10.38 -0.73 -12.99
CA GLY A 71 -9.77 -0.86 -14.31
C GLY A 71 -8.82 -2.04 -14.42
N GLU A 72 -8.30 -2.22 -15.63
CA GLU A 72 -7.20 -3.11 -15.97
C GLU A 72 -6.10 -2.24 -16.60
N ILE A 73 -4.87 -2.39 -16.12
CA ILE A 73 -3.70 -1.79 -16.74
C ILE A 73 -3.33 -2.74 -17.88
N ALA A 74 -3.55 -2.29 -19.12
CA ALA A 74 -2.93 -2.93 -20.27
C ALA A 74 -1.42 -2.86 -20.04
N SER A 75 -0.76 -4.00 -19.93
CA SER A 75 0.69 -4.06 -19.97
C SER A 75 1.09 -3.46 -21.31
N ASP A 76 1.59 -2.23 -21.33
CA ASP A 76 2.20 -1.65 -22.52
C ASP A 76 3.46 -2.51 -22.76
N GLY A 77 3.30 -3.51 -23.63
CA GLY A 77 4.33 -4.51 -23.88
C GLY A 77 5.60 -3.85 -24.40
N GLU A 78 6.71 -4.14 -23.75
CA GLU A 78 8.05 -4.04 -24.34
C GLU A 78 8.34 -5.21 -25.29
#